data_AF-A0A1M6KAV4-F1
#
_entry.id   AF-A0A1M6KAV4-F1
#
_cell.length_a   1.000
_cell.length_b   1.000
_cell.length_c   1.000
_cell.angle_alpha   90.00
_cell.angle_beta   90.00
_cell.angle_gamma   90.00
#
_symmetry.space_group_name_H-M   'P 1'
#
loop_
_entity.id
_entity.type
_entity.pdbx_description
1 polymer ?
#
loop_
_entity_poly.entity_id
_entity_poly.type
_entity_poly.pdbx_seq_one_letter_code
_entity_poly.pdbx_strand_id
1 'polypeptide(L)'
;MTWDNLIPGEYTVTEASPGANWTVLIPNDGKFTVTAGEDTIVDVTVTNSYSVGSLTVNKIVNTNNAIGLTVPSFNITITGPSYPTGNTKIFSATGGAMTWDNLIPGVYTVTEAALSDPLWRTNIAGSPFTVVAGENTTVDVTVTNIYFPNLPMTGDSNNIALLILGLGAGLFGIGLASKKRKAMNK
;
A
#
# COMPACT_ATOMS: atom_id res chain seq x y z
N MET A 1 9.47 -26.65 -26.01
CA MET A 1 10.31 -26.40 -27.22
C MET A 1 11.41 -27.43 -27.19
N THR A 2 11.86 -27.91 -28.35
CA THR A 2 12.89 -28.95 -28.45
C THR A 2 13.93 -28.51 -29.48
N TRP A 3 15.21 -28.77 -29.18
CA TRP A 3 16.31 -28.62 -30.12
C TRP A 3 16.93 -29.98 -30.38
N ASP A 4 16.85 -30.45 -31.62
CA ASP A 4 17.33 -31.78 -32.04
C ASP A 4 18.70 -31.71 -32.71
N ASN A 5 19.40 -32.85 -32.78
CA ASN A 5 20.71 -33.01 -33.44
C ASN A 5 21.81 -32.11 -32.87
N LEU A 6 21.77 -31.83 -31.57
CA LEU A 6 22.84 -31.13 -30.88
C LEU A 6 24.12 -31.97 -30.90
N ILE A 7 25.25 -31.33 -31.25
CA ILE A 7 26.55 -31.98 -31.11
C ILE A 7 26.87 -32.20 -29.62
N PRO A 8 27.55 -33.28 -29.22
CA PRO A 8 27.96 -33.46 -27.84
C PRO A 8 28.83 -32.30 -27.35
N GLY A 9 28.56 -31.80 -26.14
CA GLY A 9 29.27 -30.64 -25.57
C GLY A 9 28.51 -29.98 -24.43
N GLU A 10 29.08 -28.90 -23.91
CA GLU A 10 28.42 -28.04 -22.93
C GLU A 10 27.56 -26.98 -23.62
N TYR A 11 26.35 -26.80 -23.12
CA TYR A 11 25.37 -25.83 -23.58
C TYR A 11 24.97 -24.92 -22.44
N THR A 12 24.59 -23.69 -22.78
CA THR A 12 24.02 -22.74 -21.83
C THR A 12 22.64 -22.29 -22.31
N VAL A 13 21.63 -22.52 -21.49
CA VAL A 13 20.29 -21.96 -21.66
C VAL A 13 20.24 -20.62 -20.94
N THR A 14 19.80 -19.58 -21.65
CA THR A 14 19.59 -18.24 -21.09
C THR A 14 18.20 -17.76 -21.45
N GLU A 15 17.62 -16.94 -20.59
CA GLU A 15 16.38 -16.21 -20.86
C GLU A 15 16.66 -14.72 -20.69
N ALA A 16 16.15 -13.91 -21.62
CA ALA A 16 16.20 -12.46 -21.47
C ALA A 16 15.32 -12.04 -20.28
N SER A 17 15.75 -11.05 -19.50
CA SER A 17 14.97 -10.59 -18.34
C SER A 17 13.52 -10.26 -18.75
N PRO A 18 12.51 -10.94 -18.16
CA PRO A 18 11.10 -10.70 -18.46
C PRO A 18 10.55 -9.37 -17.91
N GLY A 19 11.40 -8.60 -17.22
CA GLY A 19 11.07 -7.29 -16.64
C GLY A 19 11.41 -7.21 -15.15
N ALA A 20 11.37 -5.98 -14.61
CA ALA A 20 11.83 -5.70 -13.25
C ALA A 20 11.04 -6.39 -12.13
N ASN A 21 9.81 -6.84 -12.42
CA ASN A 21 8.91 -7.48 -11.44
C ASN A 21 8.91 -9.00 -11.55
N TRP A 22 9.94 -9.60 -12.14
CA TRP A 22 10.00 -11.04 -12.36
C TRP A 22 11.41 -11.54 -12.04
N THR A 23 11.49 -12.72 -11.44
CA THR A 23 12.74 -13.46 -11.28
C THR A 23 12.74 -14.65 -12.24
N VAL A 24 13.92 -14.93 -12.79
CA VAL A 24 14.17 -16.09 -13.66
C VAL A 24 15.01 -17.08 -12.88
N LEU A 25 14.56 -18.34 -12.82
CA LEU A 25 15.31 -19.45 -12.28
C LEU A 25 15.56 -20.48 -13.39
N ILE A 26 16.82 -20.67 -13.74
CA ILE A 26 17.29 -21.75 -14.61
C ILE A 26 18.20 -22.65 -13.77
N PRO A 27 17.93 -23.97 -13.65
CA PRO A 27 18.79 -24.88 -12.91
C PRO A 27 20.25 -24.83 -13.40
N ASN A 28 21.19 -25.09 -12.48
CA ASN A 28 22.63 -25.17 -12.78
C ASN A 28 23.20 -23.92 -13.49
N ASP A 29 22.66 -22.73 -13.19
CA ASP A 29 23.00 -21.47 -13.86
C ASP A 29 22.86 -21.53 -15.39
N GLY A 30 21.93 -22.37 -15.86
CA GLY A 30 21.67 -22.62 -17.27
C GLY A 30 22.67 -23.55 -17.95
N LYS A 31 23.66 -24.11 -17.24
CA LYS A 31 24.68 -24.97 -17.84
C LYS A 31 24.26 -26.45 -17.84
N PHE A 32 24.39 -27.08 -19.01
CA PHE A 32 24.04 -28.47 -19.22
C PHE A 32 25.01 -29.16 -20.18
N THR A 33 25.20 -30.47 -20.03
CA THR A 33 26.06 -31.27 -20.92
C THR A 33 25.19 -32.20 -21.77
N VAL A 34 25.36 -32.13 -23.08
CA VAL A 34 24.79 -33.08 -24.03
C VAL A 34 25.87 -34.11 -24.36
N THR A 35 25.56 -35.40 -24.19
CA THR A 35 26.46 -36.51 -24.49
C THR A 35 26.02 -37.24 -25.75
N ALA A 36 26.97 -37.88 -26.44
CA ALA A 36 26.69 -38.67 -27.64
C ALA A 36 25.81 -39.89 -27.31
N GLY A 37 24.72 -40.07 -28.06
CA GLY A 37 23.79 -41.19 -27.93
C GLY A 37 22.44 -40.83 -28.55
N GLU A 38 21.73 -41.80 -29.13
CA GLU A 38 20.50 -41.54 -29.91
C GLU A 38 19.28 -41.18 -29.03
N ASP A 39 19.34 -41.39 -27.71
CA ASP A 39 18.23 -41.19 -26.76
C ASP A 39 18.54 -40.23 -25.59
N THR A 40 19.61 -39.42 -25.67
CA THR A 40 19.98 -38.49 -24.58
C THR A 40 19.14 -37.21 -24.64
N ILE A 41 18.00 -37.21 -23.96
CA ILE A 41 17.19 -35.99 -23.74
C ILE A 41 17.67 -35.29 -22.46
N VAL A 42 18.02 -34.01 -22.58
CA VAL A 42 18.30 -33.13 -21.44
C VAL A 42 17.12 -32.18 -21.27
N ASP A 43 16.32 -32.42 -20.24
CA ASP A 43 15.20 -31.54 -19.91
C ASP A 43 15.69 -30.34 -19.08
N VAL A 44 15.35 -29.14 -19.55
CA VAL A 44 15.64 -27.88 -18.87
C VAL A 44 14.35 -27.14 -18.58
N THR A 45 14.04 -26.97 -17.31
CA THR A 45 12.89 -26.17 -16.85
C THR A 45 13.34 -24.75 -16.52
N VAL A 46 12.79 -23.77 -17.22
CA VAL A 46 12.96 -22.34 -16.90
C VAL A 46 11.73 -21.87 -16.14
N THR A 47 11.92 -21.32 -14.93
CA THR A 47 10.82 -20.84 -14.08
C THR A 47 10.85 -19.33 -13.95
N ASN A 48 9.74 -18.68 -14.31
CA ASN A 48 9.52 -17.25 -14.13
C ASN A 48 8.58 -17.00 -12.96
N SER A 49 9.02 -16.24 -11.95
CA SER A 49 8.24 -15.92 -10.76
C SER A 49 7.99 -14.43 -10.63
N TYR A 50 6.74 -14.03 -10.44
CA TYR A 50 6.40 -12.61 -10.26
C TYR A 50 6.84 -12.13 -8.87
N SER A 51 7.63 -11.07 -8.84
CA SER A 51 8.11 -10.42 -7.62
C SER A 51 7.01 -9.52 -7.06
N VAL A 52 6.41 -9.93 -5.95
CA VAL A 52 5.39 -9.20 -5.21
C VAL A 52 5.99 -8.41 -4.04
N GLY A 53 5.24 -7.43 -3.53
CA GLY A 53 5.58 -6.70 -2.30
C GLY A 53 4.48 -6.79 -1.23
N SER A 54 4.58 -6.01 -0.17
CA SER A 54 3.59 -5.99 0.92
C SER A 54 3.38 -4.58 1.50
N LEU A 55 2.27 -4.40 2.22
CA LEU A 55 1.92 -3.17 2.93
C LEU A 55 1.52 -3.53 4.36
N THR A 56 2.06 -2.82 5.34
CA THR A 56 1.53 -2.86 6.71
C THR A 56 0.83 -1.55 7.02
N VAL A 57 -0.42 -1.64 7.49
CA VAL A 57 -1.16 -0.49 8.01
C VAL A 57 -1.18 -0.55 9.53
N ASN A 58 -0.72 0.52 10.16
CA ASN A 58 -0.74 0.73 11.59
C ASN A 58 -1.93 1.62 11.97
N LYS A 59 -2.92 1.03 12.66
CA LYS A 59 -4.10 1.73 13.16
C LYS A 59 -3.85 2.21 14.59
N ILE A 60 -3.95 3.52 14.79
CA ILE A 60 -3.89 4.18 16.08
C ILE A 60 -5.28 4.68 16.44
N VAL A 61 -5.73 4.36 17.65
CA VAL A 61 -7.02 4.83 18.18
C VAL A 61 -6.74 5.65 19.44
N ASN A 62 -7.03 6.94 19.37
CA ASN A 62 -6.87 7.87 20.47
C ASN A 62 -8.24 8.40 20.91
N THR A 63 -8.67 8.00 22.11
CA THR A 63 -9.96 8.41 22.68
C THR A 63 -9.91 9.78 23.38
N ASN A 64 -8.74 10.44 23.42
CA ASN A 64 -8.49 11.65 24.22
C ASN A 64 -8.98 11.51 25.67
N ASN A 65 -8.77 10.33 26.27
CA ASN A 65 -9.16 9.99 27.65
C ASN A 65 -10.67 10.09 27.92
N ALA A 66 -11.51 9.98 26.90
CA ALA A 66 -12.96 9.95 27.08
C ALA A 66 -13.40 8.75 27.94
N ILE A 67 -14.17 9.02 28.99
CA ILE A 67 -14.70 8.00 29.91
C ILE A 67 -16.06 7.50 29.41
N GLY A 68 -16.27 6.18 29.41
CA GLY A 68 -17.54 5.56 29.01
C GLY A 68 -17.79 5.55 27.49
N LEU A 69 -16.79 5.92 26.69
CA LEU A 69 -16.88 5.89 25.23
C LEU A 69 -16.91 4.43 24.73
N THR A 70 -17.95 4.09 23.97
CA THR A 70 -17.93 2.87 23.15
C THR A 70 -17.20 3.16 21.85
N VAL A 71 -16.04 2.54 21.67
CA VAL A 71 -15.19 2.73 20.50
C VAL A 71 -15.62 1.75 19.39
N PRO A 72 -15.85 2.21 18.14
CA PRO A 72 -16.26 1.34 17.05
C PRO A 72 -15.09 0.52 16.50
N SER A 73 -15.38 -0.38 15.56
CA SER A 73 -14.38 -0.92 14.64
C SER A 73 -14.16 0.03 13.46
N PHE A 74 -13.05 -0.14 12.75
CA PHE A 74 -12.63 0.73 11.67
C PHE A 74 -12.38 -0.06 10.38
N ASN A 75 -13.07 0.30 9.30
CA ASN A 75 -12.94 -0.37 8.01
C ASN A 75 -11.91 0.38 7.16
N ILE A 76 -10.71 -0.19 7.02
CA ILE A 76 -9.63 0.39 6.21
C ILE A 76 -9.53 -0.39 4.90
N THR A 77 -9.55 0.34 3.78
CA THR A 77 -9.56 -0.20 2.43
C THR A 77 -8.33 0.26 1.67
N ILE A 78 -7.59 -0.69 1.08
CA ILE A 78 -6.53 -0.38 0.12
C ILE A 78 -7.07 -0.51 -1.30
N THR A 79 -6.65 0.37 -2.21
CA THR A 79 -6.99 0.30 -3.65
C THR A 79 -5.72 0.43 -4.47
N GLY A 80 -5.56 -0.42 -5.48
CA GLY A 80 -4.39 -0.42 -6.37
C GLY A 80 -4.39 -1.64 -7.29
N PRO A 81 -3.27 -1.95 -7.96
CA PRO A 81 -3.17 -3.01 -8.96
C PRO A 81 -3.73 -4.39 -8.54
N SER A 82 -3.42 -4.86 -7.32
CA SER A 82 -3.99 -6.12 -6.80
C SER A 82 -5.47 -6.04 -6.47
N TYR A 83 -5.99 -4.84 -6.17
CA TYR A 83 -7.34 -4.62 -5.67
C TYR A 83 -7.97 -3.39 -6.33
N PRO A 84 -8.32 -3.46 -7.63
CA PRO A 84 -8.83 -2.32 -8.38
C PRO A 84 -10.19 -1.81 -7.86
N THR A 85 -10.97 -2.68 -7.22
CA THR A 85 -12.25 -2.33 -6.57
C THR A 85 -12.13 -2.14 -5.06
N GLY A 86 -10.92 -2.14 -4.53
CA GLY A 86 -10.64 -2.06 -3.09
C GLY A 86 -10.63 -3.41 -2.38
N ASN A 87 -9.84 -3.51 -1.32
CA ASN A 87 -9.84 -4.62 -0.36
C ASN A 87 -9.81 -4.08 1.07
N THR A 88 -10.79 -4.50 1.88
CA THR A 88 -11.01 -3.94 3.22
C THR A 88 -10.60 -4.92 4.32
N LYS A 89 -9.92 -4.40 5.35
CA LYS A 89 -9.71 -5.08 6.63
C LYS A 89 -10.34 -4.28 7.76
N ILE A 90 -10.83 -4.99 8.78
CA ILE A 90 -11.53 -4.42 9.92
C ILE A 90 -10.57 -4.39 11.11
N PHE A 91 -10.22 -3.19 11.56
CA PHE A 91 -9.44 -3.00 12.78
C PHE A 91 -10.36 -2.87 13.99
N SER A 92 -9.95 -3.44 15.12
CA SER A 92 -10.72 -3.39 16.36
C SER A 92 -10.61 -2.02 17.04
N ALA A 93 -11.38 -1.84 18.11
CA ALA A 93 -11.38 -0.65 18.95
C ALA A 93 -10.00 -0.28 19.54
N THR A 94 -9.09 -1.24 19.66
CA THR A 94 -7.72 -1.02 20.17
C THR A 94 -6.73 -0.62 19.08
N GLY A 95 -7.14 -0.65 17.81
CA GLY A 95 -6.22 -0.50 16.68
C GLY A 95 -5.29 -1.71 16.53
N GLY A 96 -4.06 -1.47 16.09
CA GLY A 96 -3.04 -2.49 15.84
C GLY A 96 -2.51 -2.44 14.41
N ALA A 97 -1.72 -3.45 14.02
CA ALA A 97 -1.15 -3.55 12.69
C ALA A 97 -1.82 -4.69 11.90
N MET A 98 -2.09 -4.48 10.61
CA MET A 98 -2.47 -5.54 9.68
C MET A 98 -1.73 -5.40 8.36
N THR A 99 -1.32 -6.52 7.79
CA THR A 99 -0.51 -6.57 6.57
C THR A 99 -1.32 -7.08 5.38
N TRP A 100 -1.17 -6.46 4.22
CA TRP A 100 -1.58 -7.00 2.93
C TRP A 100 -0.34 -7.56 2.22
N ASP A 101 -0.33 -8.87 1.99
CA ASP A 101 0.76 -9.58 1.35
C ASP A 101 0.49 -9.79 -0.14
N ASN A 102 1.55 -10.17 -0.87
CA ASN A 102 1.48 -10.55 -2.29
C ASN A 102 0.87 -9.45 -3.19
N LEU A 103 1.21 -8.20 -2.92
CA LEU A 103 0.76 -7.06 -3.69
C LEU A 103 1.55 -6.96 -5.00
N ILE A 104 0.82 -6.80 -6.10
CA ILE A 104 1.38 -6.47 -7.41
C ILE A 104 2.07 -5.10 -7.27
N PRO A 105 3.36 -4.96 -7.65
CA PRO A 105 4.04 -3.67 -7.62
C PRO A 105 3.28 -2.57 -8.38
N GLY A 106 3.25 -1.38 -7.79
CA GLY A 106 2.55 -0.21 -8.32
C GLY A 106 2.03 0.71 -7.23
N VAL A 107 1.25 1.71 -7.64
CA VAL A 107 0.71 2.74 -6.72
C VAL A 107 -0.55 2.25 -6.04
N TYR A 108 -0.62 2.41 -4.72
CA TYR A 108 -1.78 2.11 -3.89
C TYR A 108 -2.22 3.33 -3.10
N THR A 109 -3.51 3.36 -2.75
CA THR A 109 -4.11 4.30 -1.81
C THR A 109 -4.73 3.57 -0.63
N VAL A 110 -4.83 4.24 0.51
CA VAL A 110 -5.49 3.77 1.73
C VAL A 110 -6.60 4.74 2.07
N THR A 111 -7.79 4.21 2.35
CA THR A 111 -8.96 4.97 2.79
C THR A 111 -9.58 4.31 4.01
N GLU A 112 -10.32 5.08 4.80
CA GLU A 112 -11.11 4.56 5.92
C GLU A 112 -12.56 4.99 5.75
N ALA A 113 -13.50 4.06 5.99
CA ALA A 113 -14.92 4.37 5.95
C ALA A 113 -15.29 5.40 7.02
N ALA A 114 -16.13 6.38 6.66
CA ALA A 114 -16.60 7.37 7.61
C ALA A 114 -17.37 6.69 8.76
N LEU A 115 -17.07 7.11 9.99
CA LEU A 115 -17.81 6.69 11.17
C LEU A 115 -19.12 7.48 11.27
N SER A 116 -20.14 6.87 11.87
CA SER A 116 -21.43 7.53 12.12
C SER A 116 -21.33 8.65 13.16
N ASP A 117 -20.37 8.54 14.08
CA ASP A 117 -20.10 9.56 15.10
C ASP A 117 -19.16 10.65 14.54
N PRO A 118 -19.63 11.91 14.38
CA PRO A 118 -18.86 12.99 13.79
C PRO A 118 -17.74 13.53 14.70
N LEU A 119 -17.68 13.10 15.96
CA LEU A 119 -16.65 13.53 16.91
C LEU A 119 -15.30 12.83 16.67
N TRP A 120 -15.28 11.80 15.82
CA TRP A 120 -14.04 11.18 15.37
C TRP A 120 -13.43 11.91 14.18
N ARG A 121 -12.11 12.08 14.24
CA ARG A 121 -11.30 12.62 13.16
C ARG A 121 -10.27 11.60 12.72
N THR A 122 -10.26 11.29 11.43
CA THR A 122 -9.29 10.40 10.80
C THR A 122 -8.16 11.19 10.15
N ASN A 123 -6.92 10.72 10.33
CA ASN A 123 -5.73 11.15 9.61
C ASN A 123 -5.04 9.92 9.00
N ILE A 124 -4.66 10.00 7.73
CA ILE A 124 -3.96 8.92 7.01
C ILE A 124 -2.62 9.48 6.54
N ALA A 125 -1.52 8.95 7.09
CA ALA A 125 -0.17 9.34 6.74
C ALA A 125 0.52 8.24 5.93
N GLY A 126 1.24 8.63 4.87
CA GLY A 126 1.92 7.68 3.97
C GLY A 126 1.06 7.19 2.81
N SER A 127 -0.10 7.80 2.54
CA SER A 127 -0.91 7.51 1.35
C SER A 127 -1.02 8.74 0.44
N PRO A 128 -0.93 8.60 -0.90
CA PRO A 128 -0.63 7.36 -1.64
C PRO A 128 0.82 6.90 -1.47
N PHE A 129 1.10 5.65 -1.85
CA PHE A 129 2.45 5.05 -1.82
C PHE A 129 2.65 4.08 -2.98
N THR A 130 3.92 3.68 -3.20
CA THR A 130 4.29 2.71 -4.24
C THR A 130 4.82 1.44 -3.60
N VAL A 131 4.20 0.31 -3.92
CA VAL A 131 4.76 -1.03 -3.66
C VAL A 131 5.74 -1.35 -4.77
N VAL A 132 6.96 -1.76 -4.42
CA VAL A 132 8.00 -2.16 -5.37
C VAL A 132 8.14 -3.68 -5.40
N ALA A 133 8.76 -4.21 -6.44
CA ALA A 133 9.07 -5.64 -6.52
C ALA A 133 10.17 -6.02 -5.50
N GLY A 134 9.98 -7.16 -4.83
CA GLY A 134 10.97 -7.77 -3.95
C GLY A 134 10.40 -8.11 -2.59
N GLU A 135 10.67 -9.35 -2.14
CA GLU A 135 10.31 -9.83 -0.81
C GLU A 135 10.88 -8.88 0.25
N ASN A 136 10.04 -8.40 1.17
CA ASN A 136 10.33 -7.51 2.31
C ASN A 136 10.32 -5.99 2.06
N THR A 137 9.80 -5.48 0.95
CA THR A 137 9.50 -4.04 0.86
C THR A 137 8.15 -3.74 1.52
N THR A 138 8.14 -3.74 2.85
CA THR A 138 6.98 -3.32 3.64
C THR A 138 6.90 -1.79 3.60
N VAL A 139 5.88 -1.26 2.95
CA VAL A 139 5.51 0.14 3.15
C VAL A 139 4.67 0.23 4.43
N ASP A 140 5.01 1.17 5.30
CA ASP A 140 4.21 1.47 6.49
C ASP A 140 3.30 2.67 6.24
N VAL A 141 1.99 2.45 6.42
CA VAL A 141 0.98 3.50 6.41
C VAL A 141 0.35 3.60 7.79
N THR A 142 0.19 4.81 8.31
CA THR A 142 -0.42 5.03 9.62
C THR A 142 -1.78 5.66 9.46
N VAL A 143 -2.80 5.03 10.05
CA VAL A 143 -4.17 5.54 10.10
C VAL A 143 -4.49 5.85 11.55
N THR A 144 -4.75 7.12 11.86
CA THR A 144 -5.02 7.59 13.23
C THR A 144 -6.43 8.12 13.34
N ASN A 145 -7.20 7.60 14.31
CA ASN A 145 -8.49 8.18 14.70
C ASN A 145 -8.37 8.83 16.07
N ILE A 146 -8.78 10.10 16.15
CA ILE A 146 -8.79 10.89 17.37
C ILE A 146 -10.23 11.30 17.68
N TYR A 147 -10.70 11.01 18.88
CA TYR A 147 -12.03 11.37 19.37
C TYR A 147 -12.01 12.74 20.07
N PHE A 148 -12.94 13.63 19.75
CA PHE A 148 -13.02 14.96 20.35
C PHE A 148 -14.37 15.19 21.04
N PRO A 149 -14.52 14.90 22.34
CA PRO A 149 -15.80 15.02 23.05
C PRO A 149 -16.32 16.45 23.19
N ASN A 150 -15.42 17.44 23.10
CA ASN A 150 -15.72 18.86 23.35
C ASN A 150 -15.52 19.72 22.11
N LEU A 151 -15.81 19.21 20.91
CA LEU A 151 -15.85 20.08 19.73
C LEU A 151 -16.93 21.14 19.94
N PRO A 152 -16.64 22.45 19.71
CA PRO A 152 -17.72 23.41 19.59
C PRO A 152 -18.61 22.93 18.44
N MET A 153 -19.89 22.69 18.72
CA MET A 153 -20.87 22.37 17.70
C MET A 153 -20.80 23.47 16.64
N THR A 154 -20.64 23.06 15.39
CA THR A 154 -20.35 23.89 14.23
C THR A 154 -21.22 25.15 14.18
N GLY A 155 -20.58 26.31 14.28
CA GLY A 155 -21.21 27.63 14.13
C GLY A 155 -20.21 28.79 14.13
N ASP A 156 -19.14 28.70 14.91
CA ASP A 156 -18.12 29.76 14.96
C ASP A 156 -16.96 29.46 14.01
N SER A 157 -17.03 30.02 12.80
CA SER A 157 -15.97 29.96 11.78
C SER A 157 -14.64 30.61 12.19
N ASN A 158 -14.51 31.06 13.44
CA ASN A 158 -13.36 31.82 13.94
C ASN A 158 -12.55 31.11 15.02
N ASN A 159 -12.90 29.87 15.42
CA ASN A 159 -12.15 29.13 16.44
C ASN A 159 -11.76 27.73 15.98
N ILE A 160 -11.19 27.65 14.77
CA ILE A 160 -10.56 26.44 14.25
C ILE A 160 -9.30 26.22 15.09
N ALA A 161 -9.39 25.42 16.15
CA ALA A 161 -8.21 24.82 16.77
C ALA A 161 -7.56 23.91 15.73
N LEU A 162 -6.71 24.52 14.93
CA LEU A 162 -5.89 23.91 13.91
C LEU A 162 -4.81 23.07 14.62
N LEU A 163 -5.19 21.91 15.15
CA LEU A 163 -4.23 20.92 15.58
C LEU A 163 -3.82 20.10 14.35
N ILE A 164 -3.12 20.76 13.41
CA ILE A 164 -2.32 20.05 12.41
C ILE A 164 -1.14 19.45 13.18
N LEU A 165 -1.27 18.19 13.61
CA LEU A 165 -0.09 17.36 13.78
C LEU A 165 0.32 16.93 12.37
N GLY A 166 1.18 17.75 11.78
CA GLY A 166 1.75 17.48 10.47
C GLY A 166 2.57 16.20 10.50
N LEU A 167 2.38 15.37 9.48
CA LEU A 167 3.42 14.97 8.51
C LEU A 167 2.80 13.93 7.57
N GLY A 168 2.56 14.30 6.31
CA GLY A 168 2.05 13.35 5.32
C GLY A 168 1.47 13.93 4.02
N ALA A 169 2.30 14.64 3.25
CA ALA A 169 2.24 14.84 1.80
C ALA A 169 1.13 15.70 1.14
N GLY A 170 1.57 16.55 0.21
CA GLY A 170 0.75 17.09 -0.88
C GLY A 170 0.25 18.52 -0.70
N LEU A 171 0.98 19.49 -1.23
CA LEU A 171 0.41 20.80 -1.56
C LEU A 171 -0.78 20.58 -2.51
N PHE A 172 -1.99 20.92 -2.07
CA PHE A 172 -3.02 21.43 -2.97
C PHE A 172 -3.40 22.82 -2.50
N GLY A 173 -2.93 23.81 -3.24
CA GLY A 173 -3.30 25.20 -3.04
C GLY A 173 -4.79 25.38 -3.34
N ILE A 174 -5.56 25.75 -2.32
CA ILE A 174 -6.83 26.46 -2.52
C ILE A 174 -6.60 27.86 -1.98
N GLY A 175 -6.30 28.79 -2.89
CA GLY A 175 -6.26 30.21 -2.58
C GLY A 175 -7.66 30.69 -2.24
N LEU A 176 -7.90 31.04 -0.97
CA LEU A 176 -9.13 31.72 -0.56
C LEU A 176 -8.87 33.22 -0.47
N ALA A 177 -9.27 33.96 -1.50
CA ALA A 177 -9.27 35.41 -1.51
C ALA A 177 -10.28 35.94 -0.47
N SER A 178 -9.80 36.65 0.55
CA SER A 178 -10.67 37.32 1.52
C SER A 178 -11.19 38.65 0.95
N LYS A 179 -12.50 38.76 0.76
CA LYS A 179 -13.17 40.02 0.43
C LYS A 179 -13.44 40.77 1.75
N LYS A 180 -12.59 41.74 2.11
CA LYS A 180 -12.85 42.64 3.25
C LYS A 180 -14.15 43.42 3.01
N ARG A 181 -15.16 43.22 3.86
CA ARG A 181 -16.31 44.14 3.95
C ARG A 181 -15.85 45.43 4.63
N LYS A 182 -15.99 46.55 3.93
CA LYS A 182 -15.81 47.90 4.48
C LYS A 182 -17.04 48.23 5.31
N ALA A 183 -16.85 48.60 6.57
CA ALA A 183 -17.89 49.07 7.47
C ALA A 183 -18.54 50.35 6.92
N MET A 184 -19.86 50.46 7.08
CA MET A 184 -20.61 51.68 6.79
C MET A 184 -21.29 52.10 8.11
N ASN A 185 -20.76 53.14 8.74
CA ASN A 185 -21.37 53.78 9.90
C ASN A 185 -22.63 54.52 9.46
N LYS A 186 -23.61 54.53 10.36
CA LYS A 186 -24.89 55.25 10.27
C LYS A 186 -24.69 56.75 10.43
#